data_AF-A0A9D4AJE4-F1
#
_entry.id   AF-A0A9D4AJE4-F1
#
_cell.length_a   1.000
_cell.length_b   1.000
_cell.length_c   1.000
_cell.angle_alpha   90.00
_cell.angle_beta   90.00
_cell.angle_gamma   90.00
#
_symmetry.space_group_name_H-M   'P 1'
#
loop_
_entity.id
_entity.type
_entity.pdbx_description
1 polymer ?
#
loop_
_entity_poly.entity_id
_entity_poly.type
_entity_poly.pdbx_seq_one_letter_code
_entity_poly.pdbx_strand_id
1 'polypeptide(L)'
;MDWQGQKLAEQIMQVMLLVFAVVSFGAGYVLGSFQMMMLVYAGGVTLIALITIPNWPFFNRHPLKWLDPSEAEKHPKPQLRFSLLDVHISHRVPANDILNFKKEMEMFTS
;
A
#
# COMPACT_ATOMS: atom_id res chain seq x y z
N MET A 1 9.72 -6.96 10.93
CA MET A 1 10.10 -5.55 10.74
C MET A 1 9.13 -4.76 11.56
N ASP A 2 9.64 -3.89 12.42
CA ASP A 2 8.78 -2.91 13.10
C ASP A 2 8.34 -1.82 12.09
N TRP A 3 7.39 -0.97 12.49
CA TRP A 3 6.83 0.05 11.62
C TRP A 3 7.88 1.06 11.11
N GLN A 4 8.89 1.38 11.93
CA GLN A 4 9.97 2.30 11.54
C GLN A 4 10.91 1.61 10.55
N GLY A 5 11.23 0.35 10.78
CA GLY A 5 12.01 -0.50 9.88
C GLY A 5 11.36 -0.68 8.52
N GLN A 6 10.03 -0.81 8.46
CA GLN A 6 9.29 -0.83 7.19
C GLN A 6 9.45 0.49 6.42
N LYS A 7 9.35 1.64 7.10
CA LYS A 7 9.52 2.94 6.43
C LYS A 7 10.93 3.12 5.88
N LEU A 8 11.93 2.71 6.65
CA LEU A 8 13.32 2.71 6.21
C LEU A 8 13.54 1.78 5.02
N ALA A 9 12.98 0.56 5.06
CA ALA A 9 13.08 -0.40 3.97
C ALA A 9 12.48 0.14 2.66
N GLU A 10 11.32 0.82 2.75
CA GLU A 10 10.66 1.47 1.62
C GLU A 10 11.56 2.58 1.01
N GLN A 11 12.14 3.44 1.85
CA GLN A 11 13.05 4.50 1.39
C GLN A 11 14.30 3.94 0.70
N ILE A 12 14.92 2.92 1.30
CA ILE A 12 16.10 2.24 0.71
C ILE A 12 15.72 1.64 -0.64
N MET A 13 14.58 0.94 -0.73
CA MET A 13 14.11 0.33 -1.96
C MET A 13 13.93 1.37 -3.07
N GLN A 14 13.22 2.48 -2.80
CA GLN A 14 12.99 3.53 -3.79
C GLN A 14 14.29 4.17 -4.29
N VAL A 15 15.18 4.55 -3.36
CA VAL A 15 16.47 5.18 -3.71
C VAL A 15 17.34 4.22 -4.52
N MET A 16 17.48 2.97 -4.07
CA MET A 16 18.32 2.01 -4.76
C MET A 16 17.77 1.62 -6.13
N LEU A 17 16.44 1.47 -6.27
CA LEU A 17 15.82 1.18 -7.58
C LEU A 17 16.12 2.30 -8.58
N LEU A 18 16.01 3.57 -8.15
CA LEU A 18 16.35 4.71 -9.01
C LEU A 18 17.83 4.70 -9.40
N VAL A 19 18.73 4.45 -8.44
CA VAL A 19 20.18 4.36 -8.70
C VAL A 19 20.48 3.26 -9.70
N PHE A 20 19.96 2.04 -9.49
CA PHE A 20 20.17 0.93 -10.41
C PHE A 20 19.53 1.17 -11.77
N ALA A 21 18.38 1.85 -11.86
CA ALA A 21 17.77 2.25 -13.13
C ALA A 21 18.70 3.18 -13.93
N VAL A 22 19.27 4.20 -13.29
CA VAL A 22 20.19 5.15 -13.95
C VAL A 22 21.50 4.44 -14.36
N VAL A 23 22.08 3.63 -13.48
CA VAL A 23 23.33 2.90 -13.76
C VAL A 23 23.15 1.88 -14.89
N SER A 24 22.08 1.10 -14.84
CA SER A 24 21.79 0.08 -15.87
C SER A 24 21.52 0.72 -17.23
N PHE A 25 20.76 1.82 -17.27
CA PHE A 25 20.54 2.58 -18.49
C PHE A 25 21.85 3.15 -19.05
N GLY A 26 22.67 3.81 -18.21
CA GLY A 26 23.96 4.36 -18.63
C GLY A 26 24.93 3.30 -19.16
N ALA A 27 25.07 2.18 -18.44
CA ALA A 27 25.91 1.07 -18.87
C ALA A 27 25.42 0.45 -20.19
N GLY A 28 24.11 0.19 -20.29
CA GLY A 28 23.50 -0.34 -21.50
C GLY A 28 23.64 0.58 -22.70
N TYR A 29 23.51 1.89 -22.48
CA TYR A 29 23.68 2.91 -23.52
C TYR A 29 25.12 2.96 -24.03
N VAL A 30 26.12 3.02 -23.13
CA VAL A 30 27.54 3.06 -23.51
C VAL A 30 27.96 1.79 -24.26
N LEU A 31 27.44 0.63 -23.87
CA LEU A 31 27.72 -0.64 -24.54
C LEU A 31 26.81 -0.92 -25.74
N GLY A 32 25.79 -0.09 -25.99
CA GLY A 32 24.78 -0.30 -27.04
C GLY A 32 23.97 -1.61 -26.89
N SER A 33 23.87 -2.16 -25.67
CA SER A 33 23.29 -3.49 -25.42
C SER A 33 22.15 -3.43 -24.42
N PHE A 34 20.93 -3.68 -24.92
CA PHE A 34 19.74 -3.79 -24.08
C PHE A 34 19.80 -5.00 -23.13
N GLN A 35 20.42 -6.10 -23.56
CA GLN A 35 20.60 -7.27 -22.69
C GLN A 35 21.49 -6.93 -21.49
N MET A 36 22.58 -6.17 -21.69
CA MET A 36 23.43 -5.73 -20.59
C MET A 36 22.69 -4.77 -19.65
N MET A 37 21.87 -3.85 -20.17
CA MET A 37 20.99 -3.00 -19.37
C MET A 37 20.10 -3.84 -18.45
N MET A 38 19.39 -4.82 -19.04
CA MET A 38 18.45 -5.68 -18.29
C MET A 38 19.17 -6.54 -17.26
N LEU A 39 20.35 -7.10 -17.57
CA LEU A 39 21.12 -7.91 -16.62
C LEU A 39 21.58 -7.08 -15.41
N VAL A 40 22.12 -5.88 -15.64
CA VAL A 40 22.54 -4.99 -14.56
C VAL A 40 21.35 -4.55 -13.71
N TYR A 41 20.23 -4.19 -14.35
CA TYR A 41 19.01 -3.79 -13.64
C TYR A 41 18.44 -4.95 -12.81
N ALA A 42 18.29 -6.14 -13.40
CA ALA A 42 17.77 -7.32 -12.73
C ALA A 42 18.66 -7.76 -11.56
N GLY A 43 19.98 -7.71 -11.74
CA GLY A 43 20.94 -7.92 -10.65
C GLY A 43 20.72 -6.92 -9.51
N GLY A 44 20.55 -5.64 -9.84
CA GLY A 44 20.24 -4.58 -8.88
C GLY A 44 18.94 -4.83 -8.12
N VAL A 45 17.85 -5.12 -8.82
CA VAL A 45 16.55 -5.45 -8.21
C VAL A 45 16.67 -6.66 -7.28
N THR A 46 17.41 -7.69 -7.68
CA THR A 46 17.63 -8.89 -6.85
C THR A 46 18.40 -8.53 -5.57
N LEU A 47 19.45 -7.72 -5.67
CA LEU A 47 20.20 -7.25 -4.49
C LEU A 47 19.34 -6.40 -3.56
N ILE A 48 18.55 -5.47 -4.10
CA ILE A 48 17.62 -4.65 -3.33
C ILE A 48 16.62 -5.54 -2.59
N ALA A 49 16.03 -6.50 -3.29
CA ALA A 49 15.08 -7.45 -2.72
C ALA A 49 15.72 -8.24 -1.55
N LEU A 50 16.95 -8.71 -1.70
CA LEU A 50 17.68 -9.39 -0.62
C LEU A 50 17.94 -8.47 0.59
N ILE A 51 18.12 -7.17 0.37
CA ILE A 51 18.33 -6.20 1.45
C ILE A 51 17.02 -5.85 2.14
N THR A 52 15.93 -5.60 1.40
CA THR A 52 14.72 -4.97 1.94
C THR A 52 13.59 -5.94 2.26
N ILE A 53 13.55 -7.14 1.66
CA ILE A 53 12.45 -8.09 1.88
C ILE A 53 12.66 -8.92 3.16
N PRO A 54 13.85 -9.50 3.44
CA PRO A 54 14.02 -10.30 4.64
C PRO A 54 13.89 -9.46 5.90
N ASN A 55 13.42 -10.09 6.98
CA ASN A 55 13.26 -9.44 8.26
C ASN A 55 14.59 -9.36 9.04
N TRP A 56 15.54 -8.59 8.53
CA TRP A 56 16.85 -8.44 9.16
C TRP A 56 16.77 -7.76 10.53
N PRO A 57 17.66 -8.10 11.49
CA PRO A 57 17.64 -7.51 12.82
C PRO A 57 17.81 -5.99 12.83
N PHE A 58 18.44 -5.41 11.81
CA PHE A 58 18.61 -3.95 11.72
C PHE A 58 17.31 -3.18 11.49
N PHE A 59 16.26 -3.83 10.96
CA PHE A 59 14.92 -3.26 10.77
C PHE A 59 13.96 -3.53 11.95
N ASN A 60 14.47 -4.05 13.07
CA ASN A 60 13.67 -4.37 14.27
C ASN A 60 14.26 -3.72 15.52
N ARG A 61 14.84 -2.52 15.39
CA ARG A 61 15.50 -1.82 16.51
C ARG A 61 14.51 -1.18 17.49
N HIS A 62 13.24 -1.06 17.10
CA HIS A 62 12.21 -0.41 17.89
C HIS A 62 11.10 -1.41 18.22
N PRO A 63 11.28 -2.25 19.26
CA PRO A 63 10.26 -3.19 19.67
C PRO A 63 8.97 -2.45 20.03
N LEU A 64 7.91 -2.75 19.29
CA LEU A 64 6.58 -2.17 19.51
C LEU A 64 6.02 -2.70 20.83
N LYS A 65 5.83 -1.81 21.81
CA LYS A 65 5.09 -2.13 23.02
C LYS A 65 3.59 -2.02 22.71
N TRP A 66 2.96 -3.16 22.44
CA TRP A 66 1.52 -3.22 22.29
C TRP A 66 0.84 -2.95 23.64
N LEU A 67 -0.31 -2.29 23.59
CA LEU A 67 -1.14 -2.11 24.78
C LEU A 67 -1.71 -3.47 25.20
N ASP A 68 -1.78 -3.74 26.51
CA ASP A 68 -2.38 -4.98 26.99
C ASP A 68 -3.85 -5.06 26.54
N PRO A 69 -4.35 -6.23 26.11
CA PRO A 69 -5.73 -6.37 25.61
C PRO A 69 -6.79 -5.81 26.57
N SER A 70 -6.57 -5.93 27.89
CA SER A 70 -7.45 -5.39 28.92
C SER A 70 -7.43 -3.86 29.00
N GLU A 71 -6.32 -3.21 28.67
CA GLU A 71 -6.25 -1.75 28.57
C GLU A 71 -6.84 -1.25 27.25
N ALA A 72 -6.71 -2.03 26.18
CA ALA A 72 -7.34 -1.75 24.89
C ALA A 72 -8.88 -1.80 24.96
N GLU A 73 -9.46 -2.64 25.85
CA GLU A 73 -10.91 -2.65 26.11
C GLU A 73 -11.39 -1.48 26.98
N LYS A 74 -10.56 -0.99 27.91
CA LYS A 74 -10.89 0.17 28.77
C LYS A 74 -11.00 1.48 27.99
N HIS A 75 -10.33 1.59 26.85
CA HIS A 75 -10.53 2.65 25.88
C HIS A 75 -11.47 2.13 24.79
N PRO A 76 -12.81 2.29 24.95
CA PRO A 76 -13.73 1.86 23.90
C PRO A 76 -13.30 2.53 22.60
N LYS A 77 -13.15 1.74 21.53
CA LYS A 77 -12.99 2.26 20.16
C LYS A 77 -13.97 3.43 20.03
N PRO A 78 -13.53 4.61 19.52
CA PRO A 78 -14.46 5.69 19.25
C PRO A 78 -15.62 5.07 18.51
N GLN A 79 -16.80 5.05 19.14
CA GLN A 79 -17.98 4.48 18.54
C GLN A 79 -18.12 5.29 17.26
N LEU A 80 -17.82 4.65 16.12
CA LEU A 80 -17.98 5.26 14.82
C LEU A 80 -19.48 5.42 14.75
N ARG A 81 -19.94 6.60 15.16
CA ARG A 81 -21.32 7.04 15.09
C ARG A 81 -21.54 7.19 13.58
N PHE A 82 -21.66 6.05 12.88
CA PHE A 82 -22.55 5.91 11.75
C PHE A 82 -23.86 6.39 12.31
N SER A 83 -24.02 7.69 12.13
CA SER A 83 -24.94 8.47 12.90
C SER A 83 -26.30 7.89 12.54
N LEU A 84 -27.20 7.79 13.50
CA LEU A 84 -28.59 7.44 13.21
C LEU A 84 -29.18 8.34 12.10
N LEU A 85 -28.50 9.44 11.73
CA LEU A 85 -28.66 10.19 10.48
C LEU A 85 -28.57 9.33 9.20
N ASP A 86 -27.62 8.40 9.03
CA ASP A 86 -27.54 7.56 7.80
C ASP A 86 -28.72 6.57 7.72
N VAL A 87 -29.11 5.98 8.85
CA VAL A 87 -30.29 5.09 8.93
C VAL A 87 -31.60 5.89 8.78
N HIS A 88 -31.66 7.13 9.28
CA HIS A 88 -32.82 8.01 9.15
C HIS A 88 -32.95 8.62 7.74
N ILE A 89 -31.84 8.79 7.00
CA ILE A 89 -31.86 9.18 5.58
C ILE A 89 -32.33 8.00 4.71
N SER A 90 -32.00 6.76 5.08
CA SER A 90 -32.44 5.56 4.34
C SER A 90 -33.97 5.40 4.27
N HIS A 91 -34.72 5.98 5.19
CA HIS A 91 -36.20 5.93 5.20
C HIS A 91 -36.87 7.09 4.43
N ARG A 92 -36.09 8.06 3.93
CA ARG A 92 -36.60 9.23 3.17
C ARG A 92 -36.47 9.09 1.66
N VAL A 93 -36.04 7.92 1.15
CA VAL A 93 -36.10 7.61 -0.28
C VAL A 93 -37.37 6.77 -0.52
N PRO A 94 -38.43 7.35 -1.12
CA PRO A 94 -39.64 6.60 -1.40
C PRO A 94 -39.33 5.46 -2.39
N ALA A 95 -39.94 4.30 -2.20
CA ALA A 95 -39.67 3.10 -3.02
C ALA A 95 -39.78 3.34 -4.53
N ASN A 96 -40.59 4.32 -4.94
CA ASN A 96 -40.76 4.73 -6.34
C ASN A 96 -39.48 5.34 -6.95
N ASP A 97 -38.67 6.05 -6.16
CA ASP A 97 -37.41 6.63 -6.62
C ASP A 97 -36.34 5.55 -6.82
N ILE A 98 -36.33 4.52 -5.97
CA ILE A 98 -35.46 3.35 -6.10
C ILE A 98 -35.81 2.55 -7.36
N LEU A 99 -37.10 2.40 -7.65
CA LEU A 99 -37.59 1.73 -8.85
C LEU A 99 -37.23 2.51 -10.13
N ASN A 100 -37.39 3.84 -10.12
CA ASN A 100 -37.01 4.69 -11.25
C ASN A 100 -35.50 4.63 -11.50
N PHE A 101 -34.69 4.71 -10.45
CA PHE A 101 -33.23 4.61 -10.55
C PHE A 101 -32.77 3.24 -11.07
N LYS A 102 -33.38 2.15 -10.60
CA LYS A 102 -33.09 0.79 -11.11
C LYS A 102 -33.43 0.67 -12.60
N LYS A 103 -34.55 1.25 -13.02
CA LYS A 103 -34.99 1.26 -14.43
C LYS A 103 -34.06 2.10 -15.31
N GLU A 104 -33.54 3.20 -14.78
CA GLU A 104 -32.56 4.06 -15.45
C GLU A 104 -31.23 3.31 -15.64
N MET A 105 -30.73 2.64 -14.60
CA MET A 105 -29.51 1.83 -14.69
C MET A 105 -29.65 0.66 -15.67
N GLU A 106 -30.79 -0.04 -15.69
CA GLU A 106 -31.04 -1.12 -16.66
C GLU A 106 -31.08 -0.61 -18.11
N MET A 107 -31.57 0.60 -18.34
CA MET A 107 -31.57 1.24 -19.66
C MET A 107 -30.16 1.61 -20.15
N PHE A 108 -29.26 2.00 -19.25
CA PHE A 108 -27.87 2.32 -19.60
C PHE A 108 -27.01 1.07 -19.87
N THR A 109 -27.46 -0.12 -19.48
CA THR A 109 -26.73 -1.38 -19.64
C THR A 109 -27.15 -2.21 -20.85
N SER A 110 -28.12 -1.74 -21.64
CA SER A 110 -28.60 -2.38 -22.88
C SER A 110 -28.24 -1.57 -24.11
#